data_AF-A0A5P9I1Y0-F1
#
_entry.id   AF-A0A5P9I1Y0-F1
#
_cell.length_a   1.000
_cell.length_b   1.000
_cell.length_c   1.000
_cell.angle_alpha   90.00
_cell.angle_beta   90.00
_cell.angle_gamma   90.00
#
_symmetry.space_group_name_H-M   'P 1'
#
loop_
_entity.id
_entity.type
_entity.pdbx_description
1 polymer ?
#
loop_
_entity_poly.entity_id
_entity_poly.type
_entity_poly.pdbx_seq_one_letter_code
_entity_poly.pdbx_strand_id
1 'polypeptide(L)'
;MGEVELAALLCAFLAGSAEEQRHYFDVAGIKRYVRVDCETEDHVIELGLDGKPSARDSVHQALFAQHLTGKQPVVVLIDRDGYEGRFEHEMRHVSKAAGVLYLRCSEGAIQRWAATAGLRQGVAGADDLPGPGAVAGRCDLQALRRERGAGS
;
A
#
# COMPACT_ATOMS: atom_id res chain seq x y z
N MET A 1 7.63 11.82 11.20
CA MET A 1 7.87 10.39 10.93
C MET A 1 8.38 10.27 9.51
N GLY A 2 9.33 9.38 9.25
CA GLY A 2 9.82 9.14 7.88
C GLY A 2 8.86 8.27 7.05
N GLU A 3 9.08 8.23 5.74
CA GLU A 3 8.34 7.37 4.79
C GLU A 3 8.43 5.89 5.17
N VAL A 4 9.64 5.45 5.53
CA VAL A 4 9.93 4.06 5.94
C VAL A 4 9.20 3.65 7.22
N GLU A 5 9.09 4.56 8.20
CA GLU A 5 8.39 4.28 9.46
C GLU A 5 6.88 4.18 9.23
N LEU A 6 6.31 5.08 8.41
CA LEU A 6 4.89 5.02 8.05
C LEU A 6 4.57 3.78 7.19
N ALA A 7 5.51 3.39 6.34
CA ALA A 7 5.44 2.19 5.53
C ALA A 7 5.34 0.93 6.38
N ALA A 8 6.31 0.73 7.28
CA ALA A 8 6.30 -0.41 8.19
C ALA A 8 5.02 -0.46 9.03
N LEU A 9 4.56 0.70 9.55
CA LEU A 9 3.28 0.74 10.27
C LEU A 9 2.10 0.28 9.40
N LEU A 10 2.02 0.75 8.15
CA LEU A 10 0.93 0.38 7.25
C LEU A 10 1.00 -1.10 6.84
N CYS A 11 2.18 -1.64 6.54
CA CYS A 11 2.39 -3.04 6.24
C CYS A 11 1.99 -3.94 7.42
N ALA A 12 2.38 -3.58 8.64
CA ALA A 12 2.04 -4.31 9.85
C ALA A 12 0.52 -4.44 10.08
N PHE A 13 -0.30 -3.50 9.58
CA PHE A 13 -1.77 -3.57 9.69
C PHE A 13 -2.43 -4.54 8.71
N LEU A 14 -1.74 -4.91 7.63
CA LEU A 14 -2.26 -5.75 6.55
C LEU A 14 -2.02 -7.25 6.84
N ALA A 15 -2.65 -7.80 7.90
CA ALA A 15 -2.57 -9.21 8.38
C ALA A 15 -1.42 -10.04 7.81
N GLY A 16 -0.24 -9.94 8.43
CA GLY A 16 0.87 -10.83 8.08
C GLY A 16 1.45 -10.54 6.70
N SER A 17 1.25 -9.34 6.16
CA SER A 17 2.04 -8.89 5.02
C SER A 17 3.52 -8.96 5.37
N ALA A 18 4.30 -9.51 4.47
CA ALA A 18 5.74 -9.59 4.64
C ALA A 18 6.31 -8.24 4.18
N GLU A 19 6.98 -7.54 5.10
CA GLU A 19 7.66 -6.28 4.77
C GLU A 19 8.88 -6.54 3.90
N GLU A 20 9.17 -5.61 3.00
CA GLU A 20 10.45 -5.53 2.28
C GLU A 20 10.83 -6.81 1.51
N GLN A 21 9.86 -7.46 0.85
CA GLN A 21 10.11 -8.69 0.12
C GLN A 21 10.95 -8.46 -1.14
N ARG A 22 11.97 -9.30 -1.32
CA ARG A 22 12.86 -9.24 -2.49
C ARG A 22 12.42 -10.22 -3.55
N HIS A 23 12.09 -9.69 -4.72
CA HIS A 23 11.82 -10.49 -5.91
C HIS A 23 13.00 -10.40 -6.86
N TYR A 24 13.64 -11.54 -7.12
CA TYR A 24 14.81 -11.63 -7.97
C TYR A 24 14.42 -11.89 -9.42
N PHE A 25 15.15 -11.29 -10.36
CA PHE A 25 14.97 -11.46 -11.79
C PHE A 25 16.31 -11.37 -12.52
N ASP A 26 16.41 -11.96 -13.71
CA ASP A 26 17.64 -11.98 -14.50
C ASP A 26 17.64 -10.89 -15.58
N VAL A 27 18.74 -10.16 -15.68
CA VAL A 27 18.99 -9.17 -16.75
C VAL A 27 20.29 -9.52 -17.44
N ALA A 28 20.22 -10.01 -18.68
CA ALA A 28 21.40 -10.44 -19.44
C ALA A 28 22.33 -11.40 -18.66
N GLY A 29 21.74 -12.34 -17.92
CA GLY A 29 22.47 -13.30 -17.09
C GLY A 29 22.98 -12.76 -15.75
N ILE A 30 22.63 -11.52 -15.39
CA ILE A 30 22.95 -10.92 -14.09
C ILE A 30 21.70 -10.91 -13.21
N LYS A 31 21.75 -11.57 -12.06
CA LYS A 31 20.69 -11.51 -11.05
C LYS A 31 20.56 -10.11 -10.47
N ARG A 32 19.35 -9.56 -10.56
CA ARG A 32 18.91 -8.30 -9.95
C ARG A 32 17.73 -8.59 -9.03
N TYR A 33 17.30 -7.59 -8.27
CA TYR A 33 16.08 -7.68 -7.47
C TYR A 33 15.39 -6.34 -7.36
N VAL A 34 14.08 -6.39 -7.13
CA VAL A 34 13.29 -5.29 -6.58
C VAL A 34 12.87 -5.63 -5.16
N ARG A 35 12.58 -4.59 -4.38
CA ARG A 35 12.05 -4.71 -3.02
C ARG A 35 10.67 -4.09 -3.02
N VAL A 36 9.67 -4.87 -2.61
CA VAL A 36 8.28 -4.43 -2.47
C VAL A 36 8.07 -3.97 -1.04
N ASP A 37 7.42 -2.83 -0.83
CA ASP A 37 7.19 -2.28 0.51
C ASP A 37 6.37 -3.25 1.38
N CYS A 38 5.16 -3.63 0.94
CA CYS A 38 4.36 -4.66 1.59
C CYS A 38 3.87 -5.71 0.59
N GLU A 39 3.87 -6.98 1.01
CA GLU A 39 3.35 -8.08 0.18
C GLU A 39 2.39 -8.96 0.97
N THR A 40 1.19 -9.17 0.41
CA THR A 40 0.21 -10.13 0.94
C THR A 40 0.12 -11.35 0.01
N GLU A 41 -0.77 -12.29 0.30
CA GLU A 41 -1.05 -13.41 -0.61
C GLU A 41 -1.46 -12.93 -2.01
N ASP A 42 -2.28 -11.89 -2.11
CA ASP A 42 -2.91 -11.48 -3.37
C ASP A 42 -2.38 -10.15 -3.93
N HIS A 43 -1.67 -9.36 -3.12
CA HIS A 43 -1.29 -8.00 -3.47
C HIS A 43 0.19 -7.73 -3.29
N VAL A 44 0.75 -6.93 -4.19
CA VAL A 44 2.02 -6.21 -4.02
C VAL A 44 1.71 -4.73 -3.86
N ILE A 45 2.20 -4.12 -2.78
CA ILE A 45 1.78 -2.80 -2.33
C ILE A 45 3.02 -1.93 -2.24
N GLU A 46 3.01 -0.81 -2.96
CA GLU A 46 4.04 0.22 -2.90
C GLU A 46 3.48 1.51 -2.31
N LEU A 47 4.33 2.27 -1.65
CA LEU A 47 3.95 3.46 -0.93
C LEU A 47 4.49 4.72 -1.60
N GLY A 48 3.74 5.80 -1.47
CA GLY A 48 4.19 7.13 -1.88
C GLY A 48 3.82 8.17 -0.84
N LEU A 49 4.67 9.20 -0.69
CA LEU A 49 4.33 10.39 0.09
C LEU A 49 3.80 11.51 -0.81
N ASP A 50 2.73 12.16 -0.35
CA ASP A 50 2.20 13.37 -0.96
C ASP A 50 3.26 14.46 -1.16
N GLY A 51 3.04 15.35 -2.13
CA GLY A 51 3.95 16.48 -2.39
C GLY A 51 5.35 16.09 -2.88
N LYS A 52 5.65 14.80 -3.10
CA LYS A 52 6.94 14.33 -3.61
C LYS A 52 6.85 13.82 -5.05
N PRO A 53 7.78 14.20 -5.95
CA PRO A 53 7.88 13.61 -7.28
C PRO A 53 8.08 12.08 -7.27
N SER A 54 8.80 11.56 -6.26
CA SER A 54 9.10 10.14 -6.11
C SER A 54 7.86 9.28 -5.86
N ALA A 55 6.72 9.87 -5.47
CA ALA A 55 5.47 9.12 -5.34
C ALA A 55 5.05 8.45 -6.65
N ARG A 56 5.46 9.00 -7.81
CA ARG A 56 5.19 8.41 -9.12
C ARG A 56 5.90 7.07 -9.34
N ASP A 57 7.06 6.89 -8.71
CA ASP A 57 7.85 5.68 -8.88
C ASP A 57 7.11 4.46 -8.32
N SER A 58 6.25 4.66 -7.30
CA SER A 58 5.41 3.60 -6.70
C SER A 58 4.49 2.91 -7.71
N VAL A 59 3.97 3.62 -8.72
CA VAL A 59 3.15 2.99 -9.78
C VAL A 59 3.99 2.04 -10.63
N HIS A 60 5.18 2.50 -11.04
CA HIS A 60 6.08 1.68 -11.85
C HIS A 60 6.57 0.47 -11.05
N GLN A 61 6.94 0.67 -9.79
CA GLN A 61 7.35 -0.38 -8.87
C GLN A 61 6.26 -1.43 -8.69
N ALA A 62 5.01 -1.02 -8.44
CA ALA A 62 3.88 -1.93 -8.24
C ALA A 62 3.58 -2.75 -9.50
N LEU A 63 3.60 -2.14 -10.68
CA LEU A 63 3.41 -2.83 -11.96
C LEU A 63 4.53 -3.83 -12.25
N PHE A 64 5.78 -3.47 -11.96
CA PHE A 64 6.89 -4.39 -12.14
C PHE A 64 6.83 -5.54 -11.14
N ALA A 65 6.46 -5.27 -9.88
CA ALA A 65 6.23 -6.30 -8.88
C ALA A 65 5.08 -7.25 -9.28
N GLN A 66 3.99 -6.72 -9.87
CA GLN A 66 2.92 -7.54 -10.45
C GLN A 66 3.47 -8.46 -11.54
N HIS A 67 4.31 -7.94 -12.44
CA HIS A 67 4.92 -8.76 -13.49
C HIS A 67 5.73 -9.95 -12.94
N LEU A 68 6.45 -9.73 -11.83
CA LEU A 68 7.27 -10.78 -11.20
C LEU A 68 6.46 -11.78 -10.37
N THR A 69 5.36 -11.34 -9.75
CA THR A 69 4.63 -12.14 -8.74
C THR A 69 3.27 -12.65 -9.22
N GLY A 70 2.68 -12.04 -10.24
CA GLY A 70 1.30 -12.27 -10.67
C GLY A 70 0.23 -11.67 -9.75
N LYS A 71 0.63 -10.99 -8.66
CA LYS A 71 -0.28 -10.39 -7.67
C LYS A 71 -0.85 -9.07 -8.14
N GLN A 72 -1.97 -8.65 -7.55
CA GLN A 72 -2.60 -7.37 -7.86
C GLN A 72 -1.73 -6.20 -7.40
N PRO A 73 -1.46 -5.21 -8.27
CA PRO A 73 -0.65 -4.04 -7.92
C PRO A 73 -1.50 -3.01 -7.17
N VAL A 74 -0.96 -2.54 -6.06
CA VAL A 74 -1.60 -1.52 -5.23
C VAL A 74 -0.61 -0.39 -4.96
N VAL A 75 -1.09 0.84 -5.01
CA VAL A 75 -0.37 1.99 -4.47
C VAL A 75 -1.18 2.61 -3.35
N VAL A 76 -0.53 2.83 -2.21
CA VAL A 76 -1.09 3.60 -1.10
C VAL A 76 -0.34 4.93 -0.99
N LEU A 77 -1.02 6.03 -1.31
CA LEU A 77 -0.48 7.37 -1.09
C LEU A 77 -0.77 7.84 0.33
N ILE A 78 0.28 8.26 1.03
CA ILE A 78 0.17 8.85 2.36
C ILE A 78 -0.03 10.37 2.23
N ASP A 79 -1.20 10.81 2.68
CA ASP A 79 -1.65 12.19 2.70
C ASP A 79 -1.29 12.85 4.04
N ARG A 80 -0.40 13.82 4.04
CA ARG A 80 0.15 14.49 5.23
C ARG A 80 -0.48 15.85 5.45
N ASP A 81 -0.97 16.51 4.41
CA ASP A 81 -1.53 17.85 4.48
C ASP A 81 -3.06 17.93 4.30
N GLY A 82 -3.70 16.84 3.87
CA GLY A 82 -5.14 16.74 3.65
C GLY A 82 -5.59 17.28 2.29
N TYR A 83 -4.67 17.70 1.43
CA TYR A 83 -4.96 18.32 0.14
C TYR A 83 -4.68 17.38 -1.02
N GLU A 84 -5.42 17.59 -2.11
CA GLU A 84 -5.06 16.99 -3.39
C GLU A 84 -4.19 17.98 -4.16
N GLY A 85 -2.89 17.71 -4.15
CA GLY A 85 -1.92 18.42 -4.98
C GLY A 85 -1.78 17.81 -6.37
N ARG A 86 -0.73 18.26 -7.07
CA ARG A 86 -0.42 17.81 -8.42
C ARG A 86 -0.17 16.29 -8.48
N PHE A 87 0.63 15.76 -7.56
CA PHE A 87 1.07 14.37 -7.64
C PHE A 87 -0.08 13.42 -7.32
N GLU A 88 -0.88 13.74 -6.31
CA GLU A 88 -2.09 13.04 -5.89
C GLU A 88 -3.08 12.94 -7.06
N HIS A 89 -3.27 14.05 -7.78
CA HIS A 89 -4.11 14.12 -8.96
C HIS A 89 -3.58 13.23 -10.08
N GLU A 90 -2.32 13.39 -10.48
CA GLU A 90 -1.68 12.58 -11.50
C GLU A 90 -1.75 11.08 -11.16
N MET A 91 -1.38 10.72 -9.94
CA MET A 91 -1.36 9.34 -9.44
C MET A 91 -2.73 8.68 -9.51
N ARG A 92 -3.81 9.37 -9.10
CA ARG A 92 -5.17 8.83 -9.24
C ARG A 92 -5.49 8.48 -10.69
N HIS A 93 -5.19 9.39 -11.62
CA HIS A 93 -5.54 9.21 -13.02
C HIS A 93 -4.68 8.15 -13.71
N VAL A 94 -3.37 8.15 -13.46
CA VAL A 94 -2.42 7.19 -14.04
C VAL A 94 -2.63 5.79 -13.49
N SER A 95 -2.78 5.64 -12.16
CA SER A 95 -3.00 4.33 -11.54
C SER A 95 -4.30 3.70 -12.05
N LYS A 96 -5.38 4.48 -12.15
CA LYS A 96 -6.64 4.01 -12.73
C LYS A 96 -6.48 3.56 -14.19
N ALA A 97 -5.75 4.32 -15.00
CA ALA A 97 -5.52 3.97 -16.40
C ALA A 97 -4.66 2.70 -16.56
N ALA A 98 -3.76 2.45 -15.61
CA ALA A 98 -2.88 1.28 -15.58
C ALA A 98 -3.50 0.06 -14.88
N GLY A 99 -4.71 0.17 -14.33
CA GLY A 99 -5.34 -0.92 -13.56
C GLY A 99 -4.68 -1.18 -12.20
N VAL A 100 -3.99 -0.18 -11.64
CA VAL A 100 -3.39 -0.24 -10.30
C VAL A 100 -4.41 0.27 -9.29
N LEU A 101 -4.68 -0.51 -8.25
CA LEU A 101 -5.56 -0.09 -7.16
C LEU A 101 -4.88 1.06 -6.40
N TYR A 102 -5.50 2.23 -6.42
CA TYR A 102 -4.96 3.43 -5.79
C TYR A 102 -5.75 3.82 -4.55
N LEU A 103 -5.08 3.83 -3.40
CA LEU A 103 -5.65 4.17 -2.11
C LEU A 103 -4.96 5.41 -1.55
N ARG A 104 -5.70 6.17 -0.74
CA ARG A 104 -5.14 7.32 -0.01
C ARG A 104 -5.37 7.15 1.48
N CYS A 105 -4.31 7.32 2.27
CA CYS A 105 -4.32 7.20 3.71
C CYS A 105 -3.71 8.43 4.36
N SER A 106 -4.44 9.11 5.23
CA SER A 106 -3.88 10.23 5.99
C SER A 106 -2.85 9.75 7.00
N GLU A 107 -1.71 10.45 7.13
CA GLU A 107 -0.67 10.15 8.12
C GLU A 107 -1.25 10.09 9.53
N GLY A 108 -2.10 11.05 9.89
CA GLY A 108 -2.75 11.06 11.20
C GLY A 108 -3.67 9.86 11.44
N ALA A 109 -4.26 9.26 10.41
CA ALA A 109 -5.02 8.02 10.56
C ALA A 109 -4.09 6.85 10.85
N ILE A 110 -2.98 6.72 10.10
CA ILE A 110 -1.96 5.66 10.29
C ILE A 110 -1.39 5.73 11.71
N GLN A 111 -0.98 6.91 12.16
CA GLN A 111 -0.41 7.10 13.50
C GLN A 111 -1.41 6.78 14.62
N ARG A 112 -2.65 7.28 14.52
CA ARG A 112 -3.69 6.95 15.52
C ARG A 112 -3.99 5.47 15.54
N TRP A 113 -4.00 4.84 14.37
CA TRP A 113 -4.18 3.40 14.23
C TRP A 113 -3.08 2.66 14.98
N ALA A 114 -1.81 2.95 14.68
CA ALA A 114 -0.65 2.39 15.37
C ALA A 114 -0.74 2.54 16.90
N ALA A 115 -1.04 3.75 17.37
CA ALA A 115 -1.11 4.07 18.80
C ALA A 115 -2.22 3.30 19.55
N THR A 116 -3.27 2.88 18.85
CA THR A 116 -4.41 2.16 19.43
C THR A 116 -4.42 0.67 19.11
N ALA A 117 -3.37 0.13 18.48
CA ALA A 117 -3.26 -1.29 18.13
C ALA A 117 -3.40 -2.22 19.34
N GLY A 118 -2.78 -1.87 20.47
CA GLY A 118 -2.89 -2.66 21.71
C GLY A 118 -4.29 -2.72 22.30
N LEU A 119 -5.20 -1.82 21.91
CA LEU A 119 -6.59 -1.80 22.35
C LEU A 119 -7.52 -2.59 21.43
N ARG A 120 -7.06 -2.95 20.23
CA ARG A 120 -7.86 -3.63 19.18
C ARG A 120 -7.65 -5.14 19.14
N GLN A 121 -7.13 -5.75 20.23
CA GLN A 121 -6.84 -7.19 20.26
C GLN A 121 -8.00 -8.04 19.72
N GLY A 122 -7.79 -8.57 18.52
CA GLY A 122 -8.68 -9.47 17.80
C GLY A 122 -8.10 -10.88 17.71
N VAL A 123 -8.90 -11.78 17.15
CA VAL A 123 -8.57 -13.21 16.97
C VAL A 123 -7.28 -13.36 16.14
N ALA A 124 -6.38 -14.26 16.56
CA ALA A 124 -5.15 -14.54 15.85
C ALA A 124 -5.41 -14.86 14.36
N GLY A 125 -4.75 -14.13 13.45
CA GLY A 125 -4.88 -14.30 11.99
C GLY A 125 -5.86 -13.35 11.30
N ALA A 126 -6.60 -12.50 12.03
CA ALA A 126 -7.39 -11.43 11.43
C ALA A 126 -6.53 -10.17 11.16
N ASP A 127 -6.80 -9.48 10.05
CA ASP A 127 -6.17 -8.18 9.77
C ASP A 127 -6.71 -7.11 10.72
N ASP A 128 -5.86 -6.14 11.06
CA ASP A 128 -6.24 -5.01 11.90
C ASP A 128 -6.64 -3.84 11.00
N LEU A 129 -7.47 -4.07 9.97
CA LEU A 129 -7.96 -2.98 9.11
C LEU A 129 -9.18 -2.28 9.71
N PRO A 130 -9.34 -0.96 9.46
CA PRO A 130 -10.53 -0.22 9.86
C PRO A 130 -11.82 -0.87 9.39
N GLY A 131 -12.76 -1.05 10.32
CA GLY A 131 -14.16 -1.34 10.03
C GLY A 131 -14.86 -0.14 9.36
N PRO A 132 -16.07 -0.33 8.79
CA PRO A 132 -16.78 0.73 8.10
C PRO A 132 -17.04 1.92 9.03
N GLY A 133 -16.72 3.16 8.61
CA GLY A 133 -16.92 4.35 9.44
C GLY A 133 -15.97 5.51 9.10
N ALA A 134 -15.90 6.51 9.97
CA ALA A 134 -15.17 7.77 9.75
C ALA A 134 -13.65 7.59 9.50
N VAL A 135 -13.07 6.46 9.93
CA VAL A 135 -11.66 6.12 9.69
C VAL A 135 -11.44 5.58 8.27
N ALA A 136 -12.39 4.84 7.70
CA ALA A 136 -12.32 4.37 6.32
C ALA A 136 -12.27 5.53 5.32
N GLY A 137 -12.97 6.64 5.61
CA GLY A 137 -12.89 7.87 4.81
C GLY A 137 -11.53 8.58 4.85
N ARG A 138 -10.63 8.19 5.78
CA ARG A 138 -9.29 8.74 5.94
C ARG A 138 -8.18 7.76 5.60
N CYS A 139 -8.51 6.49 5.36
CA CYS A 139 -7.62 5.42 4.90
C CYS A 139 -8.49 4.22 4.49
N ASP A 140 -8.85 4.11 3.20
CA ASP A 140 -9.77 3.07 2.69
C ASP A 140 -9.04 1.76 2.34
N LEU A 141 -8.38 1.17 3.34
CA LEU A 141 -7.73 -0.14 3.17
C LEU A 141 -8.75 -1.29 3.00
N GLN A 142 -10.05 -1.05 3.20
CA GLN A 142 -11.09 -2.05 2.93
C GLN A 142 -11.23 -2.40 1.45
N ALA A 143 -10.79 -1.51 0.56
CA ALA A 143 -10.70 -1.80 -0.86
C ALA A 143 -9.91 -3.11 -1.15
N LEU A 144 -8.87 -3.39 -0.36
CA LEU A 144 -8.07 -4.62 -0.48
C LEU A 144 -8.86 -5.89 -0.15
N ARG A 145 -9.85 -5.81 0.76
CA ARG A 145 -10.74 -6.93 1.07
C ARG A 145 -11.82 -7.11 -0.01
N ARG A 146 -12.28 -6.02 -0.63
CA ARG A 146 -13.32 -6.07 -1.67
C ARG A 146 -12.83 -6.77 -2.94
N GLU A 147 -11.57 -6.58 -3.32
CA GLU A 147 -11.01 -7.27 -4.47
C GLU A 147 -10.88 -8.79 -4.27
N ARG A 148 -10.59 -9.25 -3.05
CA ARG A 148 -10.61 -10.69 -2.71
C ARG A 148 -11.95 -11.36 -2.99
N GLY A 149 -13.06 -10.68 -2.70
CA GLY A 149 -14.41 -11.22 -2.86
C GLY A 149 -14.99 -11.10 -4.28
N ALA A 150 -14.35 -10.33 -5.17
CA ALA A 150 -14.82 -10.15 -6.55
C ALA A 150 -14.25 -11.21 -7.52
N GLY A 151 -13.28 -12.02 -7.06
CA GLY A 151 -12.61 -13.07 -7.83
C GLY A 151 -13.07 -14.50 -7.53
N SER A 152 -14.15 -14.69 -6.77
CA SER A 152 -14.73 -16.00 -6.41
C SER A 152 -16.06 -16.26 -7.07
#